data_AF-A0A1C3H5H7-F1
#
_entry.id   AF-A0A1C3H5H7-F1
#
_cell.length_a   1.000
_cell.length_b   1.000
_cell.length_c   1.000
_cell.angle_alpha   90.00
_cell.angle_beta   90.00
_cell.angle_gamma   90.00
#
_symmetry.space_group_name_H-M   'P 1'
#
loop_
_entity.id
_entity.type
_entity.pdbx_description
1 polymer ?
#
loop_
_entity_poly.entity_id
_entity_poly.type
_entity_poly.pdbx_seq_one_letter_code
_entity_poly.pdbx_strand_id
1 'polypeptide(L)'
;MQYSLGGSAIIQQGTMLAGRPVTLGGEWIWLPRATLLTLAAWADVPELEMTLAHPDGRQLNVCFARPALSDLTPVAYRAPEDGTAQYEAPTLHLMTI
;
A
#
# COMPACT_ATOMS: atom_id res chain seq x y z
N MET A 1 6.07 -31.07 4.51
CA MET A 1 6.94 -30.12 5.23
C MET A 1 8.27 -30.09 4.49
N GLN A 2 8.54 -29.06 3.70
CA GLN A 2 9.79 -28.95 2.93
C GLN A 2 10.47 -27.63 3.33
N TYR A 3 11.68 -27.74 3.88
CA TYR A 3 12.52 -26.60 4.26
C TYR A 3 13.54 -26.36 3.14
N SER A 4 13.52 -25.16 2.54
CA SER A 4 14.55 -24.72 1.61
C SER A 4 15.62 -23.94 2.39
N LEU A 5 16.85 -24.45 2.37
CA LEU A 5 18.04 -23.84 2.95
C LEU A 5 18.57 -22.77 1.98
N GLY A 6 18.28 -21.51 2.27
CA GLY A 6 18.70 -20.35 1.49
C GLY A 6 17.72 -19.23 1.77
N GLY A 7 18.11 -18.28 2.61
CA GLY A 7 17.27 -17.24 3.23
C GLY A 7 16.65 -16.22 2.28
N SER A 8 15.96 -16.67 1.25
CA SER A 8 14.91 -15.93 0.57
C SER A 8 13.66 -16.78 0.69
N ALA A 9 12.77 -16.38 1.60
CA ALA A 9 11.44 -16.96 1.66
C ALA A 9 10.82 -16.77 0.27
N ILE A 10 10.63 -17.86 -0.46
CA ILE A 10 9.72 -17.87 -1.58
C ILE A 10 8.34 -17.69 -0.95
N ILE A 11 7.93 -16.44 -0.79
CA ILE A 11 6.55 -16.10 -0.51
C ILE A 11 5.82 -16.43 -1.80
N GLN A 12 5.35 -17.67 -1.89
CA GLN A 12 4.35 -18.05 -2.86
C GLN A 12 3.08 -17.29 -2.45
N GLN A 13 3.01 -16.02 -2.84
CA GLN A 13 1.84 -15.18 -2.65
C GLN A 13 0.67 -15.90 -3.31
N GLY A 14 -0.42 -16.04 -2.56
CA GLY A 14 -1.58 -16.86 -2.91
C GLY A 14 -2.09 -16.64 -4.33
N THR A 15 -2.83 -17.63 -4.82
CA THR A 15 -3.61 -17.67 -6.07
C THR A 15 -3.62 -16.34 -6.80
N MET A 16 -3.05 -16.27 -8.01
CA MET A 16 -3.10 -15.11 -8.90
C MET A 16 -4.55 -14.63 -9.00
N LEU A 17 -4.94 -13.66 -8.16
CA LEU A 17 -6.24 -13.03 -8.22
C LEU A 17 -6.22 -12.27 -9.53
N ALA A 18 -7.05 -12.67 -10.48
CA ALA A 18 -7.24 -12.00 -11.76
C ALA A 18 -8.00 -10.66 -11.57
N GLY A 19 -7.63 -9.92 -10.53
CA GLY A 19 -8.16 -8.64 -10.13
C GLY A 19 -7.70 -7.53 -11.05
N ARG A 20 -8.57 -6.55 -11.32
CA ARG A 20 -8.17 -5.36 -12.06
C ARG A 20 -7.27 -4.49 -11.16
N PRO A 21 -6.09 -4.06 -11.64
CA PRO A 21 -5.26 -3.15 -10.87
C PRO A 21 -5.96 -1.80 -10.69
N VAL A 22 -5.89 -1.27 -9.46
CA VAL A 22 -6.40 0.05 -9.08
C VAL A 22 -5.24 0.84 -8.47
N THR A 23 -4.78 1.85 -9.18
CA THR A 23 -3.72 2.75 -8.71
C THR A 23 -4.36 4.05 -8.26
N LEU A 24 -4.17 4.39 -6.98
CA LEU A 24 -4.58 5.67 -6.41
C LEU A 24 -3.34 6.55 -6.27
N GLY A 25 -3.29 7.63 -7.05
CA GLY A 25 -2.23 8.62 -7.00
C GLY A 25 -2.78 9.96 -7.47
N GLY A 26 -2.00 11.02 -7.31
CA GLY A 26 -2.39 12.34 -7.76
C GLY A 26 -1.33 13.39 -7.46
N GLU A 27 -1.44 14.50 -8.17
CA GLU A 27 -0.59 15.66 -7.96
C GLU A 27 -1.10 16.48 -6.76
N TRP A 28 -0.19 17.13 -6.04
CA TRP A 28 -0.51 18.02 -4.90
C TRP A 28 -1.20 17.33 -3.71
N ILE A 29 -0.99 16.02 -3.54
CA ILE A 29 -1.47 15.27 -2.38
C ILE A 29 -0.37 15.24 -1.32
N TRP A 30 -0.71 15.67 -0.10
CA TRP A 30 0.15 15.53 1.08
C TRP A 30 -0.50 14.57 2.08
N LEU A 31 0.22 13.52 2.47
CA LEU A 31 -0.20 12.60 3.52
C LEU A 31 0.79 12.64 4.69
N PRO A 32 0.30 12.63 5.94
CA PRO A 32 1.17 12.54 7.09
C PRO A 32 1.78 11.13 7.15
N ARG A 33 3.01 11.03 7.67
CA ARG A 33 3.70 9.75 7.86
C ARG A 33 2.86 8.69 8.57
N ALA A 34 2.10 9.09 9.59
CA ALA A 34 1.23 8.19 10.35
C ALA A 34 0.20 7.46 9.46
N THR A 35 -0.34 8.14 8.45
CA THR A 35 -1.26 7.53 7.48
C THR A 35 -0.54 6.51 6.60
N LEU A 36 0.65 6.85 6.11
CA LEU A 36 1.46 5.93 5.30
C LEU A 36 1.86 4.68 6.09
N LEU A 37 2.22 4.84 7.38
CA LEU A 37 2.52 3.70 8.26
C LEU A 37 1.30 2.82 8.50
N THR A 38 0.12 3.42 8.66
CA THR A 38 -1.14 2.67 8.78
C THR A 38 -1.41 1.85 7.52
N LEU A 39 -1.27 2.47 6.34
CA LEU A 39 -1.45 1.78 5.05
C LEU A 39 -0.43 0.66 4.85
N ALA A 40 0.83 0.89 5.22
CA ALA A 40 1.87 -0.14 5.18
C ALA A 40 1.55 -1.31 6.14
N ALA A 41 1.11 -1.02 7.36
CA ALA A 41 0.72 -2.04 8.33
C ALA A 41 -0.49 -2.86 7.84
N TRP A 42 -1.45 -2.24 7.17
CA TRP A 42 -2.57 -2.95 6.56
C TRP A 42 -2.13 -3.83 5.38
N ALA A 43 -1.19 -3.37 4.57
CA ALA A 43 -0.62 -4.15 3.48
C ALA A 43 0.16 -5.41 3.96
N ASP A 44 0.65 -5.40 5.20
CA ASP A 44 1.30 -6.54 5.82
C ASP A 44 0.32 -7.58 6.38
N VAL A 45 -0.97 -7.25 6.50
CA VAL A 45 -2.01 -8.21 6.89
C VAL A 45 -2.34 -9.09 5.66
N PRO A 46 -2.02 -10.40 5.69
CA PRO A 46 -2.33 -11.28 4.57
C PRO A 46 -3.84 -11.39 4.40
N GLU A 47 -4.29 -11.47 3.14
CA GLU A 47 -5.71 -11.66 2.78
C GLU A 47 -6.64 -10.56 3.31
N LEU A 48 -6.10 -9.37 3.63
CA LEU A 48 -6.91 -8.23 4.01
C LEU A 48 -7.74 -7.73 2.80
N GLU A 49 -9.03 -8.00 2.87
CA GLU A 49 -10.03 -7.45 1.96
C GLU A 49 -10.61 -6.15 2.52
N MET A 50 -10.75 -5.15 1.66
CA MET A 50 -11.23 -3.81 2.00
C MET A 50 -12.24 -3.34 0.97
N THR A 51 -13.06 -2.35 1.35
CA THR A 51 -13.97 -1.69 0.42
C THR A 51 -13.47 -0.28 0.11
N LEU A 52 -13.13 -0.03 -1.15
CA LEU A 52 -12.81 1.28 -1.69
C LEU A 52 -14.10 1.98 -2.15
N ALA A 53 -14.52 3.01 -1.41
CA ALA A 53 -15.62 3.87 -1.81
C ALA A 53 -15.11 4.99 -2.74
N HIS A 54 -15.65 5.06 -3.96
CA HIS A 54 -15.38 6.13 -4.89
C HIS A 54 -16.31 7.33 -4.66
N PRO A 55 -15.86 8.56 -4.97
CA PRO A 55 -16.70 9.77 -4.86
C PRO A 55 -17.97 9.74 -5.72
N ASP A 56 -17.99 8.91 -6.76
CA ASP A 56 -19.15 8.69 -7.63
C ASP A 56 -20.19 7.71 -7.06
N GLY A 57 -19.98 7.23 -5.82
CA GLY A 57 -20.87 6.31 -5.12
C GLY A 57 -20.59 4.83 -5.39
N ARG A 58 -19.64 4.49 -6.28
CA ARG A 58 -19.24 3.10 -6.49
C ARG A 58 -18.45 2.57 -5.31
N GLN A 59 -18.58 1.27 -5.07
CA GLN A 59 -17.78 0.54 -4.08
C GLN A 59 -17.07 -0.61 -4.77
N LEU A 60 -15.77 -0.73 -4.54
CA LEU A 60 -14.95 -1.81 -5.06
C LEU A 60 -14.39 -2.59 -3.88
N ASN A 61 -14.54 -3.91 -3.91
CA ASN A 61 -13.79 -4.76 -3.02
C ASN A 61 -12.36 -4.89 -3.55
N VAL A 62 -11.38 -4.63 -2.69
CA VAL A 62 -9.98 -4.52 -3.05
C VAL A 62 -9.08 -5.15 -1.99
N CYS A 63 -7.88 -5.54 -2.40
CA CYS A 63 -6.78 -5.87 -1.51
C CYS A 63 -5.49 -5.15 -1.96
N PHE A 64 -4.46 -5.13 -1.12
CA PHE A 64 -3.19 -4.50 -1.45
C PHE A 64 -2.42 -5.28 -2.53
N ALA A 65 -1.92 -4.57 -3.54
CA ALA A 65 -0.95 -5.11 -4.48
C ALA A 65 0.48 -4.97 -3.91
N ARG A 66 1.45 -5.69 -4.51
CA ARG A 66 2.87 -5.51 -4.17
C ARG A 66 3.63 -4.85 -5.33
N PRO A 67 4.38 -3.77 -5.09
CA PRO A 67 4.47 -3.02 -3.82
C PRO A 67 3.15 -2.31 -3.50
N ALA A 68 2.81 -2.15 -2.22
CA ALA A 68 1.58 -1.49 -1.80
C ALA A 68 1.65 0.04 -1.93
N LEU A 69 2.80 0.63 -1.65
CA LEU A 69 3.05 2.07 -1.72
C LEU A 69 4.29 2.34 -2.58
N SER A 70 4.27 3.42 -3.36
CA SER A 70 5.42 3.95 -4.08
C SER A 70 5.47 5.49 -4.03
N ASP A 71 6.56 6.07 -4.53
CA ASP A 71 6.73 7.52 -4.72
C ASP A 71 6.69 8.35 -3.42
N LEU A 72 7.09 7.75 -2.31
CA LEU A 72 7.06 8.38 -0.99
C LEU A 72 8.22 9.38 -0.83
N THR A 73 7.98 10.66 -1.11
CA THR A 73 8.96 11.74 -0.91
C THR A 73 8.52 12.66 0.24
N PRO A 74 9.35 12.91 1.26
CA PRO A 74 9.00 13.86 2.32
C PRO A 74 9.13 15.31 1.83
N VAL A 75 8.14 16.14 2.12
CA VAL A 75 8.07 17.56 1.73
C VAL A 75 9.16 18.39 2.42
N ALA A 76 9.51 18.05 3.66
CA ALA A 76 10.56 18.72 4.42
C ALA A 76 11.43 17.68 5.12
N TYR A 77 12.70 17.60 4.72
CA TYR A 77 13.70 16.81 5.42
C TYR A 77 14.07 17.50 6.73
N ARG A 78 13.61 16.95 7.85
CA ARG A 78 14.00 17.38 9.20
C ARG A 78 14.64 16.22 9.95
N ALA A 79 15.78 16.50 10.59
CA ALA A 79 16.45 15.58 11.49
C ALA A 79 16.61 16.27 12.85
N PRO A 80 16.13 15.67 13.97
CA PRO A 80 15.39 14.41 14.03
C PRO A 80 13.98 14.52 13.43
N GLU A 81 13.47 13.40 12.91
CA GLU A 81 12.10 13.33 12.42
C GLU A 81 11.14 13.29 13.62
N ASP A 82 10.22 14.25 13.71
CA ASP A 82 9.22 14.36 14.78
C ASP A 82 7.92 13.58 14.47
N GLY A 83 7.90 12.84 13.36
CA GLY A 83 6.73 12.09 12.88
C GLY A 83 5.64 12.95 12.25
N THR A 84 5.83 14.28 12.18
CA THR A 84 4.87 15.21 11.56
C THR A 84 5.15 15.47 10.08
N ALA A 85 6.21 14.85 9.54
CA ALA A 85 6.60 14.98 8.15
C ALA A 85 5.44 14.61 7.21
N GLN A 86 5.14 15.53 6.30
CA GLN A 86 4.21 15.33 5.21
C GLN A 86 4.96 14.71 4.04
N TYR A 87 4.29 13.78 3.35
CA TYR A 87 4.81 13.12 2.16
C TYR A 87 3.99 13.54 0.96
N GLU A 88 4.69 13.96 -0.10
CA GLU A 88 4.08 14.37 -1.36
C GLU A 88 3.90 13.20 -2.33
N ALA A 89 2.82 13.30 -3.11
CA ALA A 89 2.51 12.40 -4.22
C ALA A 89 2.61 10.89 -3.92
N PRO A 90 2.15 10.38 -2.76
CA PRO A 90 2.20 8.95 -2.48
C PRO A 90 1.27 8.20 -3.44
N THR A 91 1.78 7.13 -4.04
CA THR A 91 0.99 6.24 -4.89
C THR A 91 0.63 4.98 -4.10
N LEU A 92 -0.67 4.64 -4.04
CA LEU A 92 -1.19 3.42 -3.44
C LEU A 92 -1.62 2.44 -4.54
N HIS A 93 -1.17 1.19 -4.42
CA HIS A 93 -1.46 0.12 -5.37
C HIS A 93 -2.39 -0.91 -4.74
N LEU A 94 -3.55 -1.07 -5.36
CA LEU A 94 -4.59 -2.01 -4.97
C LEU A 94 -4.94 -2.93 -6.15
N MET A 95 -5.62 -4.02 -5.88
CA MET A 95 -6.26 -4.85 -6.90
C MET A 95 -7.69 -5.18 -6.47
N THR A 96 -8.62 -5.28 -7.42
CA THR A 96 -9.97 -5.77 -7.10
C THR A 96 -9.94 -7.26 -6.80
N ILE A 97 -10.82 -7.72 -5.91
CA ILE A 97 -11.04 -9.14 -5.63
C ILE A 97 -12.27 -9.68 -6.35
#